data_AF-A0A2E1W7G1-F1
#
_entry.id   AF-A0A2E1W7G1-F1
#
_cell.length_a   1.000
_cell.length_b   1.000
_cell.length_c   1.000
_cell.angle_alpha   90.00
_cell.angle_beta   90.00
_cell.angle_gamma   90.00
#
_symmetry.space_group_name_H-M   'P 1'
#
loop_
_entity.id
_entity.type
_entity.pdbx_description
1 polymer ?
#
loop_
_entity_poly.entity_id
_entity_poly.type
_entity_poly.pdbx_seq_one_letter_code
_entity_poly.pdbx_strand_id
1 'polypeptide(L)' 'MNKEAFYSEISDLLELEGELETNDNTLIEDVLEIDSLAHITLISFIKDELSFELKAEDFSKFNTLSDIVNVIGVSKFD' A
#
# COMPACT_ATOMS: atom_id res chain seq x y z
N MET A 1 5.00 9.42 -8.94
CA MET A 1 5.45 9.41 -7.53
C MET A 1 6.54 8.38 -7.40
N ASN A 2 7.55 8.55 -6.54
CA ASN A 2 8.54 7.48 -6.33
C ASN A 2 8.05 6.48 -5.26
N LYS A 3 8.76 5.35 -5.09
CA LYS A 3 8.37 4.31 -4.11
C LYS A 3 8.41 4.80 -2.66
N GLU A 4 9.42 5.61 -2.31
CA GLU A 4 9.56 6.14 -0.95
C GLU A 4 8.38 7.03 -0.58
N ALA A 5 7.94 7.90 -1.50
CA ALA A 5 6.75 8.72 -1.34
C ALA A 5 5.50 7.84 -1.19
N PHE A 6 5.38 6.75 -1.96
CA PHE A 6 4.26 5.82 -1.84
C PHE A 6 4.18 5.19 -0.44
N TYR A 7 5.30 4.76 0.13
CA TYR A 7 5.34 4.21 1.48
C TYR A 7 5.05 5.27 2.55
N SER A 8 5.53 6.50 2.35
CA SER A 8 5.20 7.63 3.23
C SER A 8 3.71 7.93 3.22
N GLU A 9 3.10 8.06 2.04
CA GLU A 9 1.67 8.37 1.92
C GLU A 9 0.80 7.26 2.53
N ILE A 10 1.19 5.98 2.41
CA ILE A 10 0.49 4.88 3.11
C ILE A 10 0.59 5.05 4.62
N SER A 11 1.78 5.37 5.13
CA SER A 11 2.00 5.60 6.56
C SER A 11 1.11 6.74 7.07
N ASP A 12 1.05 7.84 6.32
CA ASP A 12 0.30 9.03 6.70
C ASP A 12 -1.22 8.77 6.62
N LEU A 13 -1.70 8.12 5.55
CA LEU A 13 -3.12 7.83 5.33
C LEU A 13 -3.71 6.84 6.34
N LEU A 14 -2.90 5.92 6.83
CA LEU A 14 -3.32 4.91 7.80
C LEU A 14 -2.84 5.21 9.22
N GLU A 15 -2.28 6.41 9.44
CA GLU A 15 -1.78 6.87 10.75
C GLU A 15 -0.79 5.87 11.39
N LEU A 16 0.08 5.25 10.59
CA LEU A 16 1.03 4.20 11.03
C LEU A 16 2.23 4.76 11.82
N GLU A 17 2.35 6.09 11.92
CA GLU A 17 3.49 6.76 12.52
C GLU A 17 3.78 6.25 13.95
N GLY A 18 4.91 5.57 14.12
CA GLY A 18 5.33 5.03 15.41
C GLY A 18 4.73 3.67 15.77
N GLU A 19 3.79 3.15 14.97
CA GLU A 19 3.25 1.80 15.10
C GLU A 19 3.88 0.82 14.10
N LEU A 20 4.06 1.23 12.85
CA LEU A 20 4.60 0.38 11.78
C LEU A 20 5.46 1.19 10.80
N GLU A 21 6.67 0.73 10.54
CA GLU A 21 7.53 1.30 9.50
C GLU A 21 7.13 0.75 8.12
N THR A 22 6.94 1.64 7.14
CA THR A 22 6.57 1.28 5.76
C THR A 22 7.79 1.23 4.83
N ASN A 23 8.06 0.06 4.28
CA ASN A 23 9.13 -0.21 3.31
C ASN A 23 8.81 -1.46 2.46
N ASP A 24 9.71 -1.84 1.56
CA ASP A 24 9.55 -2.98 0.64
C ASP A 24 9.19 -4.31 1.35
N ASN A 25 9.62 -4.49 2.61
CA ASN A 25 9.45 -5.72 3.39
C ASN A 25 8.28 -5.67 4.37
N THR A 26 7.63 -4.51 4.53
CA THR A 26 6.48 -4.38 5.44
C THR A 26 5.37 -5.33 4.99
N LEU A 27 4.90 -6.15 5.93
CA LEU A 27 3.88 -7.14 5.65
C LEU A 27 2.54 -6.46 5.39
N ILE A 28 1.82 -6.95 4.38
CA ILE A 28 0.49 -6.44 4.06
C ILE A 28 -0.49 -6.75 5.19
N GLU A 29 -0.37 -7.89 5.84
CA GLU A 29 -1.20 -8.22 7.01
C GLU A 29 -1.08 -7.18 8.12
N ASP A 30 0.16 -6.79 8.50
CA ASP A 30 0.40 -5.80 9.55
C ASP A 30 -0.25 -4.44 9.21
N VAL A 31 -0.12 -4.00 7.95
CA VAL A 31 -0.73 -2.74 7.48
C VAL A 31 -2.25 -2.79 7.54
N LEU A 32 -2.84 -3.94 7.20
CA LEU A 32 -4.30 -4.10 7.14
C LEU A 32 -4.94 -4.35 8.50
N GLU A 33 -4.16 -4.82 9.48
CA GLU A 33 -4.61 -5.03 10.85
C GLU A 33 -4.70 -3.74 11.68
N ILE A 34 -4.07 -2.65 11.21
CA ILE A 34 -4.10 -1.36 11.91
C ILE A 34 -5.52 -0.80 12.08
N ASP A 35 -6.33 -0.93 11.04
CA ASP A 35 -7.72 -0.49 11.02
C ASP A 35 -8.54 -1.33 10.04
N SER A 36 -9.79 -1.58 10.44
CA SER A 36 -10.83 -2.24 9.66
C SER A 36 -11.06 -1.63 8.26
N LEU A 37 -10.74 -0.36 8.05
CA LEU A 37 -10.91 0.32 6.76
C LEU A 37 -9.64 0.37 5.91
N ALA A 38 -8.49 -0.11 6.41
CA ALA A 38 -7.20 -0.02 5.73
C ALA A 38 -7.23 -0.54 4.29
N HIS A 39 -7.93 -1.66 4.04
CA HIS A 39 -8.16 -2.20 2.70
C HIS A 39 -8.81 -1.19 1.74
N ILE A 40 -9.87 -0.52 2.18
CA ILE A 40 -10.66 0.40 1.35
C ILE A 40 -9.84 1.67 1.10
N THR A 41 -9.14 2.16 2.12
CA THR A 41 -8.27 3.32 2.03
C THR A 41 -7.16 3.07 1.02
N LEU A 42 -6.45 1.94 1.11
CA LEU A 42 -5.39 1.58 0.16
C LEU A 42 -5.91 1.41 -1.28
N ILE A 43 -7.05 0.74 -1.47
CA ILE A 43 -7.65 0.59 -2.81
C ILE A 43 -7.96 1.95 -3.42
N SER A 44 -8.57 2.86 -2.64
CA SER A 44 -8.96 4.19 -3.11
C SER A 44 -7.73 5.03 -3.44
N PHE A 45 -6.73 5.03 -2.56
CA PHE A 45 -5.46 5.73 -2.78
C PHE A 45 -4.74 5.26 -4.05
N ILE A 46 -4.58 3.94 -4.23
CA ILE A 46 -3.90 3.38 -5.42
C ILE A 46 -4.68 3.69 -6.71
N LYS A 47 -6.00 3.68 -6.64
CA LYS A 47 -6.86 4.07 -7.76
C LYS A 47 -6.69 5.53 -8.14
N ASP A 48 -6.71 6.42 -7.16
CA ASP A 48 -6.69 7.87 -7.40
C ASP A 48 -5.30 8.35 -7.82
N GLU A 49 -4.23 7.90 -7.15
CA GLU A 49 -2.86 8.38 -7.39
C GLU A 49 -2.15 7.66 -8.54
N LEU A 50 -2.39 6.35 -8.73
CA LEU A 50 -1.65 5.53 -9.69
C LEU A 50 -2.49 5.11 -10.89
N SER A 51 -3.79 5.46 -10.89
CA SER A 51 -4.77 5.05 -11.89
C SER A 51 -4.76 3.52 -12.08
N PHE A 52 -4.62 2.79 -10.97
CA PHE A 52 -4.59 1.33 -10.95
C PHE A 52 -5.69 0.80 -10.04
N GLU A 53 -6.48 -0.15 -10.51
CA GLU A 53 -7.62 -0.69 -9.75
C GLU A 53 -7.27 -2.03 -9.11
N LEU A 54 -7.11 -2.02 -7.79
CA LEU A 54 -7.02 -3.24 -6.97
C LEU A 54 -8.38 -3.67 -6.47
N LYS A 55 -8.58 -4.97 -6.34
CA LYS A 55 -9.72 -5.54 -5.62
C LYS A 55 -9.28 -6.07 -4.26
N ALA A 56 -10.21 -6.14 -3.32
CA ALA A 56 -9.97 -6.73 -2.00
C ALA A 56 -9.41 -8.17 -2.10
N GLU A 57 -9.86 -8.95 -3.09
CA GLU A 57 -9.36 -10.31 -3.34
C GLU A 57 -7.87 -10.37 -3.73
N ASP A 58 -7.31 -9.27 -4.27
CA ASP A 58 -5.91 -9.23 -4.71
C ASP A 58 -4.95 -9.17 -3.52
N PHE A 59 -5.37 -8.60 -2.38
CA PHE A 59 -4.54 -8.52 -1.17
C PHE A 59 -4.13 -9.90 -0.66
N SER A 60 -4.94 -10.93 -0.89
CA SER A 60 -4.59 -12.32 -0.55
C SER A 60 -3.39 -12.88 -1.32
N LYS A 61 -2.95 -12.19 -2.39
CA LYS A 61 -1.80 -12.56 -3.23
C LYS A 61 -0.54 -11.80 -2.86
N PHE A 62 -0.63 -10.80 -1.97
CA PHE A 62 0.48 -9.94 -1.58
C PHE A 62 0.96 -10.33 -0.19
N ASN A 63 2.28 -10.48 -0.04
CA ASN A 63 2.90 -10.67 1.26
C ASN A 63 3.43 -9.33 1.79
N THR A 64 4.04 -8.52 0.92
CA THR A 64 4.64 -7.24 1.32
C THR A 64 4.19 -6.05 0.47
N LEU A 65 4.47 -4.83 0.94
CA LEU A 65 4.23 -3.60 0.17
C LEU A 65 4.97 -3.59 -1.17
N SER A 66 6.11 -4.28 -1.29
CA SER A 66 6.78 -4.44 -2.59
C SER A 66 5.94 -5.25 -3.59
N ASP A 67 5.14 -6.21 -3.15
CA ASP A 67 4.28 -6.99 -4.05
C ASP A 67 3.22 -6.11 -4.71
N ILE A 68 2.65 -5.16 -3.95
CA ILE A 68 1.73 -4.15 -4.47
C ILE A 68 2.42 -3.28 -5.52
N VAL A 69 3.62 -2.78 -5.22
CA VAL A 69 4.39 -1.96 -6.18
C VAL A 69 4.70 -2.75 -7.46
N ASN A 70 5.03 -4.03 -7.33
CA ASN A 70 5.32 -4.90 -8.47
C ASN A 70 4.08 -5.15 -9.34
N VAL A 71 2.89 -5.32 -8.75
CA VAL A 71 1.65 -5.57 -9.50
C VAL A 71 1.14 -4.33 -10.21
N ILE A 72 1.27 -3.15 -9.57
CA ILE A 72 0.96 -1.85 -10.19
C ILE A 72 1.90 -1.59 -11.37
N GLY A 73 3.14 -2.07 -11.24
CA GLY A 73 4.19 -1.94 -12.23
C GLY A 73 5.17 -0.85 -11.82
N VAL A 74 6.44 -1.23 -11.68
CA VAL A 74 7.52 -0.33 -11.24
C VAL A 74 7.64 0.92 -12.13
N SER A 75 7.21 0.86 -13.40
CA SER A 75 7.17 2.00 -14.32
C SER A 75 6.18 3.11 -13.95
N LYS A 76 5.25 2.84 -13.03
CA LYS A 76 4.36 3.85 -12.43
C LYS A 76 5.04 4.64 -11.31
N PHE A 77 6.19 4.16 -10.85
CA PHE A 77 6.99 4.78 -9.82
C PHE A 77 8.23 5.39 -10.47
N ASP A 78 8.41 6.70 -10.28
CA ASP A 78 9.53 7.47 -10.85
C ASP A 78 10.88 7.10 -10.21
#